data_AF-A0A7C2T4F5-F1
#
_entry.id   AF-A0A7C2T4F5-F1
#
_cell.length_a   1.000
_cell.length_b   1.000
_cell.length_c   1.000
_cell.angle_alpha   90.00
_cell.angle_beta   90.00
_cell.angle_gamma   90.00
#
_symmetry.space_group_name_H-M   'P 1'
#
loop_
_entity.id
_entity.type
_entity.pdbx_description
1 polymer ?
#
loop_
_entity_poly.entity_id
_entity_poly.type
_entity_poly.pdbx_seq_one_letter_code
_entity_poly.pdbx_strand_id
1 'polypeptide(L)'
;MRSDIAKLAIAVLLDILDFTLGRILGAGTVIDIVFAGIAFVLWGPVGLIALWEAIDVTDQADGFVPTMTLIALSQMRKSKKKARGAELMK
;
A
#
# COMPACT_ATOMS: atom_id res chain seq x y z
N MET A 1 -19.76 4.54 0.45
CA MET A 1 -18.45 4.96 1.02
C MET A 1 -17.68 5.74 -0.01
N ARG A 2 -16.92 6.79 0.38
CA ARG A 2 -15.94 7.42 -0.53
C ARG A 2 -14.93 6.36 -0.95
N SER A 3 -14.67 6.21 -2.25
CA SER A 3 -13.75 5.21 -2.82
C SER A 3 -12.39 5.21 -2.12
N ASP A 4 -11.91 6.39 -1.73
CA ASP A 4 -10.64 6.60 -1.04
C ASP A 4 -10.61 5.96 0.36
N ILE A 5 -11.72 6.02 1.10
CA ILE A 5 -11.83 5.42 2.44
C ILE A 5 -11.89 3.89 2.33
N ALA A 6 -12.56 3.37 1.30
CA ALA A 6 -12.57 1.93 1.03
C ALA A 6 -11.16 1.41 0.70
N LYS A 7 -10.43 2.12 -0.16
CA LYS A 7 -9.03 1.80 -0.48
C LYS A 7 -8.11 1.87 0.73
N LEU A 8 -8.31 2.85 1.62
CA LEU A 8 -7.57 2.95 2.87
C LEU A 8 -7.88 1.78 3.81
N ALA A 9 -9.14 1.40 3.96
CA ALA A 9 -9.52 0.26 4.79
C ALA A 9 -8.92 -1.06 4.27
N ILE A 10 -8.91 -1.25 2.94
CA ILE A 10 -8.25 -2.40 2.30
C ILE A 10 -6.74 -2.37 2.56
N ALA A 11 -6.10 -1.21 2.42
CA ALA A 11 -4.67 -1.05 2.70
C ALA A 11 -4.31 -1.45 4.14
N VAL A 12 -5.07 -0.95 5.12
CA VAL A 12 -4.88 -1.28 6.54
C VAL A 12 -5.07 -2.77 6.81
N LEU A 13 -6.08 -3.40 6.20
CA LEU A 13 -6.30 -4.83 6.33
C LEU A 13 -5.13 -5.64 5.74
N LEU A 14 -4.59 -5.23 4.60
CA LEU A 14 -3.46 -5.90 3.97
C LEU A 14 -2.19 -5.76 4.80
N ASP A 15 -1.89 -4.59 5.36
CA ASP A 15 -0.72 -4.41 6.25
C ASP A 15 -0.85 -5.26 7.54
N ILE A 16 -2.07 -5.42 8.08
CA ILE A 16 -2.30 -6.32 9.23
C ILE A 16 -2.05 -7.78 8.83
N LEU A 17 -2.56 -8.20 7.66
CA LEU A 17 -2.31 -9.54 7.14
C LEU A 17 -0.82 -9.76 6.91
N ASP A 18 -0.11 -8.77 6.37
CA ASP A 18 1.33 -8.80 6.15
C ASP A 18 2.09 -9.01 7.47
N PHE A 19 1.80 -8.18 8.47
CA PHE A 19 2.42 -8.29 9.80
C PHE A 19 2.20 -9.66 10.45
N THR A 20 1.07 -10.31 10.16
CA THR A 20 0.74 -11.64 10.72
C THR A 20 1.32 -12.81 9.93
N LEU A 21 1.35 -12.71 8.59
CA LEU A 21 1.75 -13.80 7.69
C LEU A 21 3.23 -13.74 7.32
N GLY A 22 3.83 -12.56 7.25
CA GLY A 22 5.28 -12.35 7.05
C GLY A 22 6.16 -12.87 8.19
N ARG A 23 5.57 -13.33 9.30
CA ARG A 23 6.30 -14.04 10.37
C ARG A 23 6.53 -15.52 10.09
N ILE A 24 5.94 -16.05 9.00
CA ILE A 24 6.14 -17.42 8.56
C ILE A 24 7.36 -17.46 7.65
N LEU A 25 8.45 -18.05 8.15
CA LEU A 25 9.74 -18.11 7.47
C LEU A 25 9.60 -18.69 6.04
N GLY A 26 9.98 -17.91 5.03
CA GLY A 26 9.98 -18.33 3.62
C GLY A 26 8.66 -18.12 2.87
N ALA A 27 7.67 -17.45 3.48
CA ALA A 27 6.42 -17.07 2.82
C ALA A 27 6.38 -15.59 2.39
N GLY A 28 7.23 -14.70 2.92
CA GLY A 28 7.17 -13.26 2.67
C GLY A 28 7.33 -12.90 1.21
N THR A 29 8.40 -13.33 0.54
CA THR A 29 8.68 -12.95 -0.86
C THR A 29 7.52 -13.20 -1.85
N VAL A 30 6.74 -14.28 -1.66
CA VAL A 30 5.57 -14.54 -2.52
C VAL A 30 4.40 -13.64 -2.15
N ILE A 31 4.19 -13.40 -0.86
CA ILE A 31 3.16 -12.49 -0.33
C ILE A 31 3.45 -11.06 -0.77
N ASP A 32 4.70 -10.60 -0.73
CA ASP A 32 5.11 -9.25 -1.13
C ASP A 32 4.82 -9.00 -2.61
N ILE A 33 5.10 -9.98 -3.48
CA ILE A 33 4.77 -9.91 -4.91
C ILE A 33 3.25 -9.81 -5.12
N VAL A 34 2.47 -10.59 -4.36
CA VAL A 34 0.99 -10.53 -4.43
C VAL A 34 0.50 -9.16 -3.95
N PHE A 35 1.05 -8.63 -2.87
CA PHE A 35 0.64 -7.37 -2.26
C PHE A 35 1.02 -6.18 -3.15
N ALA A 36 2.20 -6.22 -3.77
CA ALA A 36 2.57 -5.27 -4.82
C ALA A 36 1.66 -5.35 -6.05
N GLY A 37 1.21 -6.55 -6.45
CA GLY A 37 0.20 -6.73 -7.49
C GLY A 37 -1.13 -6.08 -7.13
N ILE A 38 -1.60 -6.27 -5.90
CA ILE A 38 -2.82 -5.62 -5.39
C ILE A 38 -2.65 -4.10 -5.34
N ALA A 39 -1.49 -3.60 -4.89
CA ALA A 39 -1.16 -2.19 -4.86
C ALA A 39 -1.20 -1.57 -6.27
N PHE A 40 -0.66 -2.30 -7.25
CA PHE A 40 -0.70 -1.88 -8.66
C PHE A 40 -2.13 -1.79 -9.19
N VAL A 41 -2.99 -2.75 -8.87
CA VAL A 41 -4.42 -2.69 -9.27
C VAL A 41 -5.14 -1.50 -8.62
N LEU A 42 -4.82 -1.18 -7.36
CA LEU A 42 -5.52 -0.13 -6.60
C LEU A 42 -5.04 1.29 -6.91
N TRP A 43 -3.75 1.48 -7.18
CA TRP A 43 -3.10 2.79 -7.33
C TRP A 43 -2.20 2.92 -8.57
N GLY A 44 -2.18 1.94 -9.46
CA GLY A 44 -1.38 1.96 -10.70
C GLY A 44 0.12 1.81 -10.42
N PRO A 45 1.00 2.35 -11.29
CA PRO A 45 2.45 2.19 -11.18
C PRO A 45 3.05 2.62 -9.84
N VAL A 46 2.41 3.54 -9.10
CA VAL A 46 2.87 3.95 -7.77
C VAL A 46 2.75 2.81 -6.74
N GLY A 47 1.84 1.86 -6.97
CA GLY A 47 1.73 0.66 -6.14
C GLY A 47 2.95 -0.26 -6.22
N LEU A 48 3.75 -0.19 -7.28
CA LEU A 48 4.98 -0.99 -7.41
C LEU A 48 6.08 -0.58 -6.42
N ILE A 49 5.92 0.53 -5.71
CA ILE A 49 6.82 0.90 -4.60
C ILE A 49 6.79 -0.18 -3.51
N ALA A 50 5.67 -0.91 -3.36
CA ALA A 50 5.58 -2.06 -2.46
C ALA A 50 6.51 -3.22 -2.84
N LEU A 51 7.08 -3.27 -4.06
CA LEU A 51 8.09 -4.29 -4.40
C LEU A 51 9.43 -4.07 -3.69
N TRP A 52 9.66 -2.91 -3.06
CA TRP A 52 10.83 -2.70 -2.22
C TRP A 52 10.85 -3.68 -1.04
N GLU A 53 9.67 -4.06 -0.55
CA GLU A 53 9.46 -5.00 0.56
C GLU A 53 10.10 -6.37 0.23
N ALA A 54 9.90 -6.86 -1.00
CA ALA A 54 10.50 -8.09 -1.52
C ALA A 54 12.05 -8.13 -1.57
N ILE A 55 12.74 -7.03 -1.21
CA ILE A 55 14.21 -6.97 -1.09
C ILE A 55 14.66 -7.41 0.32
N ASP A 56 13.81 -7.30 1.34
CA ASP A 56 14.10 -7.83 2.68
C ASP A 56 13.82 -9.33 2.75
N VAL A 57 14.77 -10.12 2.25
CA VAL A 57 14.71 -11.60 2.25
C VAL A 57 14.62 -12.22 3.65
N THR A 58 14.73 -11.42 4.72
CA THR A 58 14.61 -11.89 6.10
C THR A 58 13.17 -11.81 6.65
N ASP A 59 12.25 -11.14 5.94
CA ASP A 59 10.86 -10.85 6.34
C ASP A 59 10.74 -10.20 7.73
N GLN A 60 11.85 -9.68 8.29
CA GLN A 60 11.92 -9.23 9.69
C GLN A 60 11.59 -7.75 9.83
N ALA A 61 12.12 -6.91 8.93
CA ALA A 61 11.87 -5.47 8.92
C ALA A 61 10.59 -5.14 8.14
N ASP A 62 10.23 -5.99 7.18
CA ASP A 62 9.15 -5.75 6.22
C ASP A 62 7.77 -5.63 6.86
N GLY A 63 7.38 -6.63 7.68
CA GLY A 63 6.07 -6.60 8.33
C GLY A 63 5.84 -5.43 9.30
N PHE A 64 6.87 -4.64 9.65
CA PHE A 64 6.71 -3.46 10.52
C PHE A 64 6.45 -2.16 9.77
N VAL A 65 6.62 -2.13 8.44
CA VAL A 65 6.36 -0.94 7.64
C VAL A 65 4.98 -1.08 7.02
N PRO A 66 3.98 -0.26 7.39
CA PRO A 66 2.64 -0.35 6.81
C PRO A 66 2.60 0.30 5.42
N THR A 67 3.32 -0.28 4.46
CA THR A 67 3.60 0.32 3.15
C THR A 67 2.33 0.54 2.34
N MET A 68 1.36 -0.38 2.40
CA MET A 68 0.10 -0.21 1.68
C MET A 68 -0.68 0.98 2.22
N THR A 69 -0.73 1.14 3.54
CA THR A 69 -1.38 2.28 4.19
C THR A 69 -0.66 3.59 3.84
N LEU A 70 0.67 3.60 3.81
CA LEU A 70 1.45 4.78 3.43
C LEU A 70 1.19 5.20 1.98
N ILE A 71 1.12 4.24 1.05
CA ILE A 71 0.76 4.49 -0.35
C ILE A 71 -0.66 5.06 -0.44
N ALA A 72 -1.63 4.45 0.26
CA ALA A 72 -3.01 4.91 0.28
C ALA A 72 -3.14 6.36 0.77
N LEU A 73 -2.50 6.70 1.89
CA LEU A 73 -2.49 8.06 2.45
C LEU A 73 -1.85 9.07 1.51
N SER A 74 -0.72 8.71 0.87
CA SER A 74 -0.04 9.55 -0.12
C SER A 74 -0.96 9.88 -1.31
N GLN A 75 -1.68 8.89 -1.82
CA GLN A 75 -2.60 9.07 -2.94
C GLN A 75 -3.83 9.90 -2.55
N MET A 76 -4.40 9.66 -1.36
CA MET A 76 -5.49 10.48 -0.84
C MET A 76 -5.11 11.96 -0.72
N ARG A 77 -3.88 12.26 -0.26
CA ARG A 77 -3.37 13.63 -0.16
C ARG A 77 -3.23 14.29 -1.54
N LYS A 78 -2.70 13.56 -2.53
CA LYS A 78 -2.58 14.05 -3.92
C LYS A 78 -3.95 14.37 -4.52
N SER A 79 -4.95 13.48 -4.35
CA SER A 79 -6.32 13.71 -4.82
C SER A 79 -6.95 14.96 -4.21
N LYS A 80 -6.81 15.16 -2.88
CA LYS A 80 -7.29 16.38 -2.20
C LYS A 80 -6.61 17.64 -2.72
N LYS A 81 -5.28 17.63 -2.92
CA LYS A 81 -4.53 18.79 -3.43
C LYS A 81 -4.98 19.15 -4.85
N LYS A 82 -5.19 18.15 -5.72
CA LYS A 82 -5.68 18.34 -7.08
C LYS A 82 -7.09 18.95 -7.10
N ALA A 83 -7.99 18.44 -6.26
CA ALA A 83 -9.36 18.97 -6.14
C ALA A 83 -9.37 20.44 -5.71
N ARG A 84 -8.59 20.78 -4.68
CA ARG A 84 -8.47 22.17 -4.19
C ARG A 84 -7.84 23.12 -5.22
N GLY A 85 -6.84 22.67 -5.97
CA GLY A 85 -6.24 23.46 -7.05
C GLY A 85 -7.22 23.75 -8.19
N ALA A 86 -8.06 22.78 -8.54
CA ALA A 86 -9.10 22.96 -9.56
C ALA A 86 -10.23 23.91 -9.11
N GLU A 87 -10.53 23.99 -7.82
CA GLU A 87 -11.50 24.93 -7.26
C GLU A 87 -10.98 26.38 -7.30
N LEU A 88 -9.69 26.60 -7.05
CA LEU A 88 -9.06 27.93 -7.10
C LEU A 88 -8.87 28.49 -8.52
N MET A 89 -8.99 27.66 -9.55
CA MET A 89 -8.87 28.05 -10.97
C MET A 89 -10.22 28.28 -11.66
N LYS A 90 -11.34 28.05 -10.97
CA LYS A 90 -12.69 28.37 -11.44
C LYS A 90 -13.09 29.77 -10.97
#